data_AF-A0A258FTD1-F1
#
_entry.id   AF-A0A258FTD1-F1
#
_cell.length_a   1.000
_cell.length_b   1.000
_cell.length_c   1.000
_cell.angle_alpha   90.00
_cell.angle_beta   90.00
_cell.angle_gamma   90.00
#
_symmetry.space_group_name_H-M   'P 1'
#
loop_
_entity.id
_entity.type
_entity.pdbx_description
1 polymer ?
#
loop_
_entity_poly.entity_id
_entity_poly.type
_entity_poly.pdbx_seq_one_letter_code
_entity_poly.pdbx_strand_id
1 'polypeptide(L)'
;MPRSPNETDAFVGARLAQRRQSLGLTQMALARRLGISAQQIQKYEAGSNRISASRLHRIAVALGDHPGAYFPEARPAQARPAGSGFDALGAARFLTATPEGRAIADSFPLIPEPGVRQAVARIVEALATPSTSMEPGESPSV
;
A
#
# COMPACT_ATOMS: atom_id res chain seq x y z
N MET A 1 20.92 20.16 -16.51
CA MET A 1 19.56 20.55 -16.08
C MET A 1 19.42 20.25 -14.59
N PRO A 2 19.05 21.22 -13.74
CA PRO A 2 18.74 20.93 -12.34
C PRO A 2 17.49 20.05 -12.32
N ARG A 3 17.57 18.87 -11.72
CA ARG A 3 16.40 18.02 -11.52
C ARG A 3 15.49 18.77 -10.55
N SER A 4 14.30 19.16 -11.01
CA SER A 4 13.25 19.67 -10.13
C SER A 4 13.14 18.75 -8.91
N PRO A 5 12.98 19.29 -7.69
CA PRO A 5 12.72 18.46 -6.51
C PRO A 5 11.59 17.51 -6.86
N ASN A 6 11.85 16.21 -6.80
CA ASN A 6 10.80 15.24 -7.06
C ASN A 6 9.74 15.47 -5.96
N GLU A 7 8.46 15.54 -6.29
CA GLU A 7 7.40 15.80 -5.30
C GLU A 7 7.50 14.86 -4.09
N THR A 8 7.95 13.62 -4.34
CA THR A 8 8.27 12.63 -3.31
C THR A 8 9.39 13.07 -2.36
N ASP A 9 10.48 13.65 -2.87
CA ASP A 9 11.60 14.11 -2.03
C ASP A 9 11.16 15.27 -1.13
N ALA A 10 10.32 16.18 -1.67
CA ALA A 10 9.74 17.28 -0.90
C ALA A 10 8.79 16.77 0.19
N PHE A 11 7.94 15.79 -0.13
CA PHE A 11 7.07 15.14 0.85
C PHE A 11 7.86 14.47 1.98
N VAL A 12 8.86 13.66 1.63
CA VAL A 12 9.74 12.97 2.59
C VAL A 12 10.44 13.98 3.49
N GLY A 13 10.96 15.07 2.91
CA GLY A 13 11.59 16.16 3.66
C GLY A 13 10.65 16.87 4.62
N ALA A 14 9.44 17.19 4.18
CA ALA A 14 8.42 17.81 5.02
C ALA A 14 8.01 16.89 6.19
N ARG A 15 7.82 15.59 5.91
CA ARG A 15 7.46 14.60 6.93
C ARG A 15 8.57 14.41 7.97
N LEU A 16 9.83 14.43 7.51
CA LEU A 16 11.01 14.46 8.37
C LEU A 16 11.01 15.67 9.31
N ALA A 17 10.78 16.86 8.76
CA ALA A 17 10.73 18.09 9.55
C ALA A 17 9.62 18.02 10.60
N GLN A 18 8.41 17.59 10.22
CA GLN A 18 7.27 17.42 11.13
C GLN A 18 7.60 16.47 12.28
N ARG A 19 8.13 15.27 11.97
CA ARG A 19 8.46 14.29 13.01
C ARG A 19 9.53 14.81 13.96
N ARG A 20 10.60 15.40 13.43
CA ARG A 20 11.64 16.04 14.26
C ARG A 20 11.05 17.08 15.21
N GLN A 21 10.18 17.96 14.70
CA GLN A 21 9.55 19.03 15.48
C GLN A 21 8.62 18.48 16.55
N SER A 22 7.84 17.43 16.27
CA SER A 22 6.98 16.77 17.26
C SER A 22 7.74 16.18 18.44
N LEU A 23 9.03 15.89 18.27
CA LEU A 23 9.94 15.39 19.30
C LEU A 23 10.71 16.52 20.01
N GLY A 24 10.42 17.80 19.68
CA GLY A 24 11.12 18.96 20.24
C GLY A 24 12.59 19.06 19.84
N LEU A 25 13.02 18.34 18.79
CA LEU A 25 14.42 18.28 18.38
C LEU A 25 14.78 19.45 17.46
N THR A 26 15.92 20.08 17.68
CA THR A 26 16.51 21.01 16.70
C THR A 26 17.16 20.25 15.54
N GLN A 27 17.37 20.91 14.40
CA GLN A 27 18.11 20.31 13.27
C GLN A 27 19.51 19.88 13.69
N MET A 28 20.19 20.68 14.53
CA MET A 28 21.51 20.35 15.07
C MET A 28 21.47 19.15 16.01
N ALA A 29 20.42 18.99 16.82
CA ALA A 29 20.26 17.82 17.68
C ALA A 29 20.09 16.53 16.86
N LEU A 30 19.26 16.56 15.81
CA LEU A 30 19.08 15.41 14.92
C LEU A 30 20.36 15.11 14.12
N ALA A 31 21.04 16.14 13.62
CA ALA A 31 22.30 16.03 12.91
C ALA A 31 23.37 15.30 13.73
N ARG A 32 23.51 15.65 15.02
CA ARG A 32 24.41 14.96 15.96
C ARG A 32 24.05 13.49 16.15
N ARG A 33 22.77 13.14 16.29
CA ARG A 33 22.32 11.73 16.40
C ARG A 33 22.68 10.90 15.17
N LEU A 34 22.70 11.53 14.00
CA LEU A 34 22.93 10.87 12.71
C LEU A 34 24.39 10.95 12.22
N GLY A 35 25.25 11.68 12.93
CA GLY A 35 26.65 11.91 12.51
C GLY A 35 26.76 12.66 11.19
N ILE A 36 25.86 13.61 10.93
CA ILE A 36 25.88 14.47 9.73
C ILE A 36 25.78 15.95 10.11
N SER A 37 25.95 16.86 9.15
CA SER A 37 25.85 18.31 9.42
C SER A 37 24.40 18.78 9.55
N ALA A 38 24.17 19.84 10.33
CA ALA A 38 22.86 20.49 10.42
C ALA A 38 22.39 21.03 9.07
N GLN A 39 23.32 21.50 8.22
CA GLN A 39 23.04 21.91 6.85
C GLN A 39 22.51 20.73 6.00
N GLN A 40 23.01 19.51 6.22
CA GLN A 40 22.49 18.34 5.51
C GLN A 40 21.06 18.02 5.93
N ILE A 41 20.74 18.13 7.22
CA ILE A 41 19.36 18.02 7.72
C ILE A 41 18.47 19.08 7.07
N GLN A 42 18.92 20.34 7.02
CA GLN A 42 18.18 21.41 6.36
C GLN A 42 17.91 21.10 4.89
N LYS A 43 18.91 20.58 4.15
CA LYS A 43 18.74 20.20 2.74
C LYS A 43 17.78 19.02 2.56
N TYR A 44 17.81 18.06 3.49
CA TYR A 44 16.86 16.95 3.52
C TYR A 44 15.43 17.42 3.82
N GLU A 45 15.24 18.26 4.83
CA GLU A 45 13.94 18.82 5.19
C GLU A 45 13.35 19.70 4.08
N ALA A 46 14.20 20.40 3.34
CA ALA A 46 13.81 21.18 2.17
C ALA A 46 13.57 20.35 0.90
N GLY A 47 13.86 19.04 0.91
CA GLY A 47 13.75 18.17 -0.27
C GLY A 47 14.75 18.49 -1.40
N SER A 48 15.71 19.38 -1.16
CA SER A 48 16.74 19.78 -2.14
C SER A 48 17.83 18.72 -2.28
N ASN A 49 18.05 17.91 -1.24
CA ASN A 49 18.88 16.72 -1.29
C ASN A 49 18.03 15.46 -1.16
N ARG A 50 18.19 14.52 -2.11
CA ARG A 50 17.58 13.20 -2.02
C ARG A 50 18.16 12.43 -0.84
N ILE A 51 17.31 11.65 -0.18
CA ILE A 51 17.68 10.77 0.92
C ILE A 51 17.74 9.35 0.36
N SER A 52 18.90 8.68 0.47
CA SER A 52 18.98 7.26 0.10
C SER A 52 18.13 6.40 1.03
N ALA A 53 17.65 5.25 0.57
CA ALA A 53 16.86 4.33 1.40
C ALA A 53 17.58 3.94 2.70
N SER A 54 18.88 3.65 2.63
CA SER A 54 19.72 3.36 3.80
C SER A 54 19.78 4.53 4.79
N ARG A 55 19.82 5.77 4.29
CA ARG A 55 19.85 6.97 5.13
C ARG A 55 18.48 7.22 5.76
N LEU A 56 17.40 7.08 5.00
CA LEU A 56 16.03 7.22 5.48
C LEU A 56 15.74 6.21 6.59
N HIS A 57 16.22 4.97 6.44
CA HIS A 57 16.11 3.96 7.48
C HIS A 57 16.78 4.41 8.79
N ARG A 58 18.02 4.91 8.73
CA ARG A 58 18.72 5.42 9.91
C ARG A 58 18.02 6.63 10.54
N ILE A 59 17.47 7.51 9.71
CA ILE A 59 16.68 8.67 10.15
C ILE A 59 15.44 8.21 10.92
N ALA A 60 14.67 7.29 10.35
CA ALA A 60 13.45 6.77 10.96
C ALA A 60 13.74 6.14 12.33
N VAL A 61 14.77 5.30 12.42
CA VAL A 61 15.23 4.70 13.69
C VAL A 61 15.63 5.78 14.71
N ALA A 62 16.40 6.80 14.30
CA ALA A 62 16.83 7.88 15.20
C ALA A 62 15.66 8.76 15.72
N LEU A 63 14.53 8.74 15.03
CA LEU A 63 13.29 9.45 15.35
C LEU A 63 12.21 8.53 15.94
N GLY A 64 12.52 7.26 16.21
CA GLY A 64 11.58 6.29 16.75
C GLY A 64 10.35 6.12 15.88
N ASP A 65 10.56 5.93 14.58
CA ASP A 65 9.52 5.80 13.56
C ASP A 65 9.89 4.71 12.52
N HIS A 66 8.94 4.28 11.70
CA HIS A 66 9.16 3.31 10.63
C HIS A 66 9.49 4.03 9.30
N PRO A 67 10.41 3.52 8.44
CA PRO A 67 10.79 4.19 7.19
C PRO A 67 9.62 4.44 6.23
N GLY A 68 8.59 3.59 6.27
CA GLY A 68 7.36 3.74 5.48
C GLY A 68 6.55 5.00 5.83
N ALA A 69 6.65 5.52 7.05
CA ALA A 69 5.89 6.69 7.51
C ALA A 69 6.29 8.01 6.81
N TYR A 70 7.42 8.01 6.10
CA TYR A 70 7.97 9.16 5.39
C TYR A 70 7.55 9.23 3.93
N PHE A 71 6.96 8.16 3.39
CA PHE A 71 6.40 8.17 2.06
C PHE A 71 4.93 8.56 2.12
N PRO A 72 4.39 9.18 1.06
CA PRO A 72 2.95 9.34 0.97
C PRO A 72 2.34 7.95 1.06
N GLU A 73 1.22 7.84 1.79
CA GLU A 73 0.44 6.61 1.73
C GLU A 73 0.18 6.33 0.26
N ALA A 74 0.51 5.12 -0.19
CA ALA A 74 0.07 4.68 -1.48
C ALA A 74 -1.44 4.82 -1.44
N ARG A 75 -1.96 5.86 -2.12
CA ARG A 75 -3.38 5.96 -2.39
C ARG A 75 -3.70 4.58 -2.94
N PRO A 76 -4.56 3.77 -2.27
CA PRO A 76 -4.92 2.47 -2.83
C PRO A 76 -5.30 2.80 -4.25
N ALA A 77 -4.55 2.21 -5.21
CA ALA A 77 -4.68 2.54 -6.63
C ALA A 77 -6.17 2.64 -6.85
N GLN A 78 -6.62 3.86 -7.17
CA GLN A 78 -7.99 4.33 -7.06
C GLN A 78 -8.94 3.16 -7.18
N ALA A 79 -9.81 2.91 -6.20
CA ALA A 79 -10.87 1.92 -6.30
C ALA A 79 -11.41 1.98 -7.74
N ARG A 80 -10.94 1.04 -8.59
CA ARG A 80 -11.26 1.09 -10.00
C ARG A 80 -12.75 0.82 -10.03
N PRO A 81 -13.53 1.68 -10.70
CA PRO A 81 -14.96 1.44 -10.82
C PRO A 81 -15.16 0.06 -11.44
N ALA A 82 -16.23 -0.60 -10.99
CA ALA A 82 -16.64 -1.96 -11.33
C ALA A 82 -16.22 -2.40 -12.75
N GLY A 83 -15.55 -3.56 -12.83
CA GLY A 83 -15.24 -4.22 -14.10
C GLY A 83 -13.75 -4.40 -14.36
N SER A 84 -13.16 -5.42 -13.72
CA SER A 84 -12.01 -6.25 -14.16
C SER A 84 -11.08 -6.61 -13.00
N GLY A 85 -11.25 -7.84 -12.50
CA GLY A 85 -10.29 -8.54 -11.64
C GLY A 85 -10.43 -8.24 -10.15
N PHE A 86 -10.90 -9.23 -9.40
CA PHE A 86 -10.54 -9.30 -7.99
C PHE A 86 -9.01 -9.38 -7.90
N ASP A 87 -8.36 -8.41 -7.25
CA ASP A 87 -7.00 -8.66 -6.81
C ASP A 87 -7.03 -9.72 -5.70
N ALA A 88 -5.94 -10.48 -5.53
CA ALA A 88 -5.92 -11.62 -4.60
C ALA A 88 -6.26 -11.21 -3.16
N LEU A 89 -5.92 -9.97 -2.78
CA LEU A 89 -6.21 -9.42 -1.46
C LEU A 89 -7.69 -9.04 -1.31
N GLY A 90 -8.32 -8.48 -2.34
CA GLY A 90 -9.75 -8.20 -2.40
C GLY A 90 -10.57 -9.49 -2.40
N ALA A 91 -10.21 -10.47 -3.23
CA ALA A 91 -10.84 -11.80 -3.25
C ALA A 91 -10.82 -12.46 -1.86
N ALA A 92 -9.66 -12.44 -1.19
CA ALA A 92 -9.50 -13.01 0.15
C ALA A 92 -10.36 -12.29 1.20
N ARG A 93 -10.50 -10.96 1.10
CA ARG A 93 -11.39 -10.19 1.99
C ARG A 93 -12.86 -10.55 1.79
N PHE A 94 -13.31 -10.70 0.55
CA PHE A 94 -14.69 -11.12 0.28
C PHE A 94 -14.95 -12.56 0.72
N LEU A 95 -14.02 -13.48 0.46
CA LEU A 95 -14.12 -14.87 0.91
C LEU A 95 -14.23 -14.96 2.44
N THR A 96 -13.38 -14.24 3.18
CA THR A 96 -13.34 -14.32 4.65
C THR A 96 -14.43 -13.49 5.35
N ALA A 97 -15.29 -12.79 4.61
CA ALA A 97 -16.38 -11.99 5.17
C ALA A 97 -17.46 -12.87 5.83
N THR A 98 -17.70 -14.08 5.32
CA THR A 98 -18.72 -15.01 5.85
C THR A 98 -18.11 -16.12 6.70
N PRO A 99 -18.86 -16.69 7.66
CA PRO A 99 -18.42 -17.88 8.41
C PRO A 99 -18.03 -19.05 7.50
N GLU A 100 -18.80 -19.30 6.44
CA GLU A 100 -18.58 -20.40 5.50
C GLU A 100 -17.30 -20.16 4.68
N GLY A 101 -17.09 -18.94 4.22
CA GLY A 101 -15.91 -18.60 3.45
C GLY A 101 -14.63 -18.58 4.30
N ARG A 102 -14.71 -18.27 5.60
CA ARG A 102 -13.60 -18.49 6.55
C ARG A 102 -13.28 -19.98 6.70
N ALA A 103 -14.29 -20.82 6.90
CA ALA A 103 -14.07 -22.27 7.01
C ALA A 103 -13.39 -22.85 5.76
N ILE A 104 -13.76 -22.37 4.57
CA ILE A 104 -13.11 -22.72 3.31
C ILE A 104 -11.66 -22.20 3.28
N ALA A 105 -11.44 -20.92 3.60
CA ALA A 105 -10.10 -20.31 3.58
C ALA A 105 -9.11 -21.01 4.54
N ASP A 106 -9.58 -21.44 5.71
CA ASP A 106 -8.76 -22.12 6.72
C ASP A 106 -8.49 -23.59 6.34
N SER A 107 -9.47 -24.28 5.75
CA SER A 107 -9.38 -25.74 5.50
C SER A 107 -8.82 -26.10 4.13
N PHE A 108 -9.05 -25.26 3.10
CA PHE A 108 -8.64 -25.56 1.72
C PHE A 108 -7.11 -25.73 1.55
N PRO A 109 -6.23 -24.94 2.22
CA PRO A 109 -4.78 -25.15 2.17
C PRO A 109 -4.32 -26.47 2.82
N LEU A 110 -5.12 -27.04 3.72
CA LEU A 110 -4.79 -28.30 4.42
C LEU A 110 -5.03 -29.54 3.55
N ILE A 111 -5.68 -29.40 2.39
CA ILE A 111 -5.85 -30.49 1.43
C ILE A 111 -4.49 -30.77 0.78
N PRO A 112 -3.84 -31.94 1.01
CA PRO A 112 -2.49 -32.19 0.50
C PRO A 112 -2.49 -32.43 -1.02
N GLU A 113 -3.48 -33.18 -1.51
CA GLU A 113 -3.56 -33.65 -2.89
C GLU A 113 -3.98 -32.51 -3.85
N PRO A 114 -3.13 -32.11 -4.82
CA PRO A 114 -3.45 -31.02 -5.74
C PRO A 114 -4.70 -31.29 -6.60
N GLY A 115 -4.92 -32.55 -6.99
CA GLY A 115 -6.10 -32.95 -7.76
C GLY A 115 -7.41 -32.72 -7.01
N VAL A 116 -7.41 -32.89 -5.68
CA VAL A 116 -8.58 -32.63 -4.83
C VAL A 116 -8.85 -31.14 -4.72
N ARG A 117 -7.83 -30.31 -4.53
CA ARG A 117 -7.98 -28.85 -4.55
C ARG A 117 -8.56 -28.36 -5.87
N GLN A 118 -8.10 -28.92 -6.99
CA GLN A 118 -8.61 -28.59 -8.33
C GLN A 118 -10.07 -29.02 -8.52
N ALA A 119 -10.46 -30.19 -8.00
CA ALA A 119 -11.85 -30.64 -8.06
C ALA A 119 -12.79 -29.72 -7.27
N VAL A 120 -12.40 -29.34 -6.05
CA VAL A 120 -13.18 -28.43 -5.20
C VAL A 120 -13.30 -27.04 -5.84
N ALA A 121 -12.21 -26.50 -6.38
CA ALA A 121 -12.25 -25.21 -7.09
C ALA A 121 -13.22 -25.22 -8.27
N ARG A 122 -13.24 -26.31 -9.07
CA ARG A 122 -14.18 -26.47 -10.18
C ARG A 122 -15.64 -26.51 -9.74
N ILE A 123 -15.94 -27.10 -8.59
CA ILE A 123 -17.30 -27.11 -8.04
C ILE A 123 -17.73 -25.69 -7.67
N VAL A 124 -16.88 -24.95 -6.95
CA VAL A 124 -17.16 -23.56 -6.56
C VAL A 124 -17.35 -22.67 -7.78
N GLU A 125 -16.51 -22.84 -8.80
CA GLU A 125 -16.60 -22.10 -10.06
C GLU A 125 -17.87 -22.43 -10.84
N ALA A 126 -18.27 -23.71 -10.90
CA ALA A 126 -19.51 -24.12 -11.57
C ALA A 126 -20.79 -23.61 -10.88
N LEU A 127 -20.73 -23.39 -9.56
CA LEU A 127 -21.85 -22.87 -8.77
C LEU A 127 -21.93 -21.34 -8.77
N ALA A 128 -20.85 -20.64 -9.14
CA ALA A 128 -20.83 -19.20 -9.24
C ALA A 128 -21.55 -18.75 -10.53
N THR A 129 -22.74 -18.15 -10.40
CA THR A 129 -23.41 -17.53 -11.55
C THR A 129 -22.63 -16.30 -12.02
N PRO A 130 -22.24 -16.19 -13.30
CA PRO A 130 -21.84 -14.90 -13.85
C PRO A 130 -23.09 -14.01 -13.80
N SER A 131 -22.96 -12.80 -13.22
CA SER A 131 -24.02 -11.80 -13.27
C SER A 131 -24.31 -11.48 -14.74
N THR A 132 -25.29 -12.15 -15.34
CA THR A 132 -25.76 -11.83 -16.69
C THR A 132 -26.38 -10.44 -16.66
N SER A 133 -25.72 -9.58 -17.42
CA SER A 133 -26.12 -8.32 -18.01
C SER A 133 -27.61 -7.98 -17.94
N MET A 134 -27.84 -6.78 -17.40
CA MET A 134 -28.98 -5.91 -17.65
C MET A 134 -29.28 -5.85 -19.16
N GLU A 135 -30.41 -6.42 -19.59
CA GLU A 135 -30.93 -6.34 -20.96
C GLU A 135 -31.24 -4.87 -21.32
N PRO A 136 -30.66 -4.30 -22.39
CA PRO A 136 -31.18 -3.07 -22.98
C PRO A 136 -32.52 -3.38 -23.65
N GLY A 137 -33.56 -2.61 -23.31
CA GLY A 137 -34.93 -2.84 -23.75
C GLY A 137 -35.08 -3.01 -25.26
N GLU A 138 -35.56 -4.19 -25.64
CA GLU A 138 -36.21 -4.43 -26.93
C GLU A 138 -37.67 -3.93 -26.83
N SER A 139 -38.03 -3.05 -27.77
CA SER A 139 -39.31 -2.35 -27.93
C SER A 139 -40.52 -3.28 -28.13
N PRO A 140 -41.73 -2.71 -28.28
CA PRO A 140 -42.34 -2.93 -29.59
C PRO A 140 -42.90 -1.67 -30.22
N SER A 141 -42.66 -1.60 -31.53
CA SER A 141 -43.37 -0.81 -32.52
C SER A 141 -44.88 -0.92 -32.38
N VAL A 142 -45.57 0.19 -32.63
CA VAL A 142 -46.95 0.23 -33.15
C VAL A 142 -46.94 1.16 -34.35
#